data_AF-D9UTI9-F1
#
_entry.id   AF-D9UTI9-F1
#
_cell.length_a   1.000
_cell.length_b   1.000
_cell.length_c   1.000
_cell.angle_alpha   90.00
_cell.angle_beta   90.00
_cell.angle_gamma   90.00
#
_symmetry.space_group_name_H-M   'P 1'
#
loop_
_entity.id
_entity.type
_entity.pdbx_description
1 polymer ?
#
loop_
_entity_poly.entity_id
_entity_poly.type
_entity_poly.pdbx_seq_one_letter_code
_entity_poly.pdbx_strand_id
1 'polypeptide(L)'
;MTRTDPLLGPADIRELAAALDVRPTKQRGQNFVIDANTVRRIVRTAEVRETDTVVEVGPGLGSLTLALLEVAADVTAVEIDDTLAAALPATVAARLPEKAAHFRLVHSDALRVRELPGPAPTALVANLPYNVAVPVLLHMLEHFPSVERTLVMVQAEVADRLAAPPGSRVYGVPSVKAAWYAHVKRAGSIGRSVFWPAPNVDSGLVSLVRARGAADHEREPPARSSRSWTRAFRAAPQGPAGPPPRPGGRVRRRRPRRRCAPAGVSPARRAASRFTRRGVRPHR
;
A
#
# COMPACT_ATOMS: atom_id res chain seq x y z
N MET A 1 -37.21 2.27 21.71
CA MET A 1 -36.28 1.13 21.66
C MET A 1 -34.88 1.70 21.58
N THR A 2 -34.09 1.55 22.63
CA THR A 2 -32.68 1.99 22.67
C THR A 2 -31.94 1.18 21.62
N ARG A 3 -31.54 1.80 20.50
CA ARG A 3 -30.80 1.10 19.44
C ARG A 3 -29.44 0.75 20.03
N THR A 4 -29.23 -0.53 20.36
CA THR A 4 -27.92 -1.05 20.77
C THR A 4 -26.90 -0.64 19.71
N ASP A 5 -25.75 -0.11 20.12
CA ASP A 5 -24.68 0.31 19.20
C ASP A 5 -24.34 -0.88 18.27
N PRO A 6 -24.43 -0.73 16.94
CA PRO A 6 -24.18 -1.83 16.01
C PRO A 6 -22.71 -2.28 16.00
N LEU A 7 -21.80 -1.45 16.53
CA LEU A 7 -20.37 -1.74 16.55
C LEU A 7 -20.00 -2.77 17.62
N LEU A 8 -18.96 -3.55 17.33
CA LEU A 8 -18.48 -4.62 18.21
C LEU A 8 -17.65 -4.04 19.35
N GLY A 9 -18.06 -4.33 20.58
CA GLY A 9 -17.27 -4.08 21.79
C GLY A 9 -16.37 -5.27 22.16
N PRO A 10 -15.60 -5.15 23.26
CA PRO A 10 -14.69 -6.21 23.70
C PRO A 10 -15.38 -7.54 24.03
N ALA A 11 -16.62 -7.50 24.54
CA ALA A 11 -17.40 -8.69 24.86
C ALA A 11 -17.83 -9.41 23.58
N ASP A 12 -18.41 -8.67 22.62
CA ASP A 12 -18.85 -9.20 21.33
C ASP A 12 -17.69 -9.88 20.57
N ILE A 13 -16.52 -9.24 20.57
CA ILE A 13 -15.33 -9.76 19.89
C ILE A 13 -14.87 -11.08 20.50
N ARG A 14 -14.88 -11.19 21.84
CA ARG A 14 -14.50 -12.43 22.53
C ARG A 14 -15.51 -13.54 22.29
N GLU A 15 -16.80 -13.21 22.31
CA GLU A 15 -17.88 -14.16 22.04
C GLU A 15 -17.80 -14.68 20.60
N LEU A 16 -17.69 -13.80 19.61
CA LEU A 16 -17.53 -14.18 18.21
C LEU A 16 -16.26 -15.00 17.99
N ALA A 17 -15.13 -14.59 18.56
CA ALA A 17 -13.89 -15.35 18.42
C ALA A 17 -13.98 -16.74 19.05
N ALA A 18 -14.65 -16.87 20.20
CA ALA A 18 -14.87 -18.16 20.85
C ALA A 18 -15.82 -19.06 20.05
N ALA A 19 -16.93 -18.51 19.54
CA ALA A 19 -17.90 -19.24 18.72
C ALA A 19 -17.29 -19.77 17.41
N LEU A 20 -16.32 -19.04 16.87
CA LEU A 20 -15.61 -19.41 15.64
C LEU A 20 -14.35 -20.26 15.88
N ASP A 21 -14.04 -20.59 17.15
CA ASP A 21 -12.76 -21.19 17.59
C ASP A 21 -11.53 -20.47 16.98
N VAL A 22 -11.64 -19.15 16.81
CA VAL A 22 -10.57 -18.31 16.31
C VAL A 22 -9.59 -18.10 17.46
N ARG A 23 -8.57 -18.94 17.48
CA ARG A 23 -7.40 -18.72 18.32
C ARG A 23 -6.49 -17.74 17.61
N PRO A 24 -6.18 -16.56 18.19
CA PRO A 24 -5.27 -15.61 17.55
C PRO A 24 -3.91 -16.28 17.31
N THR A 25 -3.63 -16.64 16.06
CA THR A 25 -2.37 -17.28 15.73
C THR A 25 -1.31 -16.23 15.47
N LYS A 26 -0.15 -16.36 16.13
CA LYS A 26 1.02 -15.49 15.86
C LYS A 26 1.45 -15.51 14.38
N GLN A 27 1.13 -16.60 13.66
CA GLN A 27 1.48 -16.79 12.25
C GLN A 27 0.72 -15.86 11.30
N ARG A 28 -0.55 -15.53 11.58
CA ARG A 28 -1.36 -14.64 10.71
C ARG A 28 -1.35 -13.17 11.16
N GLY A 29 -0.78 -12.87 12.34
CA GLY A 29 -0.65 -11.49 12.84
C GLY A 29 -1.99 -10.79 13.07
N GLN A 30 -3.06 -11.55 13.33
CA GLN A 30 -4.41 -11.04 13.51
C GLN A 30 -4.52 -10.26 14.83
N ASN A 31 -4.87 -8.97 14.74
CA ASN A 31 -5.21 -8.11 15.88
C ASN A 31 -6.54 -7.42 15.57
N PHE A 32 -7.60 -7.77 16.29
CA PHE A 32 -8.94 -7.24 16.06
C PHE A 32 -9.14 -5.94 16.83
N VAL A 33 -9.71 -4.92 16.19
CA VAL A 33 -10.05 -3.67 16.88
C VAL A 33 -11.30 -3.90 17.74
N ILE A 34 -11.22 -3.57 19.03
CA ILE A 34 -12.29 -3.83 20.02
C ILE A 34 -12.95 -2.56 20.55
N ASP A 35 -12.61 -1.40 20.01
CA ASP A 35 -13.11 -0.10 20.47
C ASP A 35 -13.89 0.62 19.35
N ALA A 36 -15.19 0.80 19.59
CA ALA A 36 -16.13 1.47 18.70
C ALA A 36 -15.68 2.92 18.37
N ASN A 37 -15.14 3.65 19.35
CA ASN A 37 -14.67 5.02 19.14
C ASN A 37 -13.46 5.07 18.21
N THR A 38 -12.57 4.08 18.31
CA THR A 38 -11.40 3.94 17.44
C THR A 38 -11.81 3.66 16.01
N VAL A 39 -12.71 2.72 15.73
CA VAL A 39 -13.16 2.46 14.34
C VAL A 39 -13.89 3.67 13.76
N ARG A 40 -14.75 4.35 14.53
CA ARG A 40 -15.39 5.61 14.10
C ARG A 40 -14.36 6.70 13.79
N ARG A 41 -13.30 6.82 14.60
CA ARG A 41 -12.19 7.74 14.33
C ARG A 41 -11.48 7.37 13.02
N ILE A 42 -11.20 6.09 12.79
CA ILE A 42 -10.57 5.60 11.55
C ILE A 42 -11.42 6.00 10.33
N VAL A 43 -12.73 5.73 10.35
CA VAL A 43 -13.65 6.08 9.25
C VAL A 43 -13.66 7.59 8.99
N ARG A 44 -13.71 8.42 10.05
CA ARG A 44 -13.61 9.88 9.92
C ARG A 44 -12.27 10.33 9.35
N THR A 45 -11.16 9.78 9.84
CA THR A 45 -9.80 10.11 9.34
C THR A 45 -9.61 9.65 7.89
N ALA A 46 -10.33 8.62 7.45
CA ALA A 46 -10.32 8.15 6.07
C ALA A 46 -11.13 9.05 5.13
N GLU A 47 -11.89 10.01 5.69
CA GLU A 47 -12.77 10.91 4.94
C GLU A 47 -13.76 10.14 4.04
N VAL A 48 -14.29 9.02 4.56
CA VAL A 48 -15.32 8.21 3.89
C VAL A 48 -16.62 8.99 3.82
N ARG A 49 -17.27 8.94 2.66
CA ARG A 49 -18.51 9.66 2.34
C ARG A 49 -19.64 8.69 2.06
N GLU A 50 -20.87 9.18 2.14
CA GLU A 50 -22.09 8.41 1.83
C GLU A 50 -22.16 7.95 0.38
N THR A 51 -21.41 8.57 -0.52
CA THR A 51 -21.31 8.19 -1.94
C THR A 51 -20.17 7.24 -2.23
N ASP A 52 -19.35 6.88 -1.24
CA ASP A 52 -18.15 6.07 -1.46
C ASP A 52 -18.47 4.58 -1.55
N THR A 53 -17.80 3.91 -2.49
CA THR A 53 -17.65 2.45 -2.50
C THR A 53 -16.29 2.14 -1.89
N VAL A 54 -16.29 1.52 -0.71
CA VAL A 54 -15.06 1.23 0.04
C VAL A 54 -14.63 -0.21 -0.19
N VAL A 55 -13.34 -0.41 -0.48
CA VAL A 55 -12.71 -1.73 -0.29
C VAL A 55 -12.00 -1.78 1.05
N GLU A 56 -12.30 -2.82 1.82
CA GLU A 56 -11.61 -3.16 3.06
C GLU A 56 -10.75 -4.42 2.86
N VAL A 57 -9.52 -4.41 3.37
CA VAL A 57 -8.66 -5.59 3.34
C VAL A 57 -8.35 -6.04 4.76
N GLY A 58 -8.59 -7.33 5.03
CA GLY A 58 -8.45 -7.92 6.37
C GLY A 58 -9.51 -7.42 7.35
N PRO A 59 -10.81 -7.62 7.05
CA PRO A 59 -11.91 -7.18 7.93
C PRO A 59 -11.91 -7.90 9.30
N GLY A 60 -11.33 -9.11 9.36
CA GLY A 60 -11.36 -9.92 10.56
C GLY A 60 -12.79 -10.24 11.00
N LEU A 61 -13.12 -9.91 12.25
CA LEU A 61 -14.47 -10.10 12.80
C LEU A 61 -15.48 -9.02 12.35
N GLY A 62 -15.03 -7.97 11.64
CA GLY A 62 -15.91 -6.97 11.04
C GLY A 62 -16.08 -5.66 11.82
N SER A 63 -15.27 -5.39 12.85
CA SER A 63 -15.40 -4.14 13.63
C SER A 63 -15.29 -2.88 12.76
N LEU A 64 -14.32 -2.87 11.84
CA LEU A 64 -14.12 -1.76 10.91
C LEU A 64 -15.14 -1.82 9.76
N THR A 65 -15.47 -3.01 9.26
CA THR A 65 -16.53 -3.23 8.25
C THR A 65 -17.85 -2.60 8.66
N LEU A 66 -18.30 -2.84 9.90
CA LEU A 66 -19.56 -2.30 10.42
C LEU A 66 -19.51 -0.76 10.47
N ALA A 67 -18.41 -0.19 10.97
CA ALA A 67 -18.23 1.26 11.01
C ALA A 67 -18.17 1.90 9.62
N LEU A 68 -17.62 1.20 8.63
CA LEU A 68 -17.63 1.65 7.23
C LEU A 68 -19.04 1.60 6.65
N LEU A 69 -19.80 0.53 6.89
CA LEU A 69 -21.19 0.38 6.42
C LEU A 69 -22.16 1.39 7.05
N GLU A 70 -21.87 1.91 8.25
CA GLU A 70 -22.63 3.02 8.84
C GLU A 70 -22.57 4.29 7.97
N VAL A 71 -21.51 4.47 7.17
CA VAL A 71 -21.27 5.70 6.40
C VAL A 71 -21.31 5.47 4.89
N ALA A 72 -20.58 4.50 4.36
CA ALA A 72 -20.39 4.28 2.93
C ALA A 72 -21.67 3.79 2.21
N ALA A 73 -21.73 4.02 0.89
CA ALA A 73 -22.78 3.46 0.03
C ALA A 73 -22.64 1.93 -0.08
N ASP A 74 -21.41 1.46 -0.27
CA ASP A 74 -21.10 0.04 -0.45
C ASP A 74 -19.76 -0.27 0.21
N VAL A 75 -19.65 -1.46 0.81
CA VAL A 75 -18.39 -1.99 1.36
C VAL A 75 -18.12 -3.36 0.77
N THR A 76 -16.95 -3.53 0.17
CA THR A 76 -16.44 -4.83 -0.26
C THR A 76 -15.24 -5.21 0.59
N ALA A 77 -15.36 -6.29 1.36
CA ALA A 77 -14.27 -6.78 2.19
C ALA A 77 -13.51 -7.92 1.51
N VAL A 78 -12.18 -7.90 1.61
CA VAL A 78 -11.28 -8.95 1.14
C VAL A 78 -10.67 -9.66 2.34
N GLU A 79 -10.99 -10.94 2.51
CA GLU A 79 -10.51 -11.78 3.61
C GLU A 79 -9.91 -13.08 3.06
N ILE A 80 -8.79 -13.51 3.63
CA ILE A 80 -8.06 -14.72 3.25
C ILE A 80 -8.40 -15.89 4.18
N ASP A 81 -8.79 -15.61 5.42
CA ASP A 81 -9.11 -16.60 6.44
C ASP A 81 -10.50 -17.20 6.19
N ASP A 82 -10.55 -18.51 5.92
CA ASP A 82 -11.80 -19.23 5.60
C ASP A 82 -12.88 -19.06 6.67
N THR A 83 -12.50 -19.15 7.95
CA THR A 83 -13.44 -19.07 9.08
C THR A 83 -14.00 -17.65 9.23
N LEU A 84 -13.13 -16.64 9.16
CA LEU A 84 -13.55 -15.24 9.29
C LEU A 84 -14.38 -14.80 8.08
N ALA A 85 -13.96 -15.19 6.87
CA ALA A 85 -14.70 -14.93 5.63
C ALA A 85 -16.11 -15.55 5.71
N ALA A 86 -16.24 -16.80 6.12
CA ALA A 86 -17.54 -17.45 6.24
C ALA A 86 -18.47 -16.79 7.29
N ALA A 87 -17.90 -16.27 8.38
CA ALA A 87 -18.67 -15.66 9.46
C ALA A 87 -19.11 -14.22 9.19
N LEU A 88 -18.30 -13.45 8.47
CA LEU A 88 -18.48 -11.99 8.34
C LEU A 88 -19.85 -11.57 7.78
N PRO A 89 -20.44 -12.21 6.74
CA PRO A 89 -21.78 -11.86 6.27
C PRO A 89 -22.85 -12.02 7.35
N ALA A 90 -22.76 -13.05 8.18
CA ALA A 90 -23.69 -13.28 9.28
C ALA A 90 -23.53 -12.20 10.38
N THR A 91 -22.28 -11.82 10.70
CA THR A 91 -22.02 -10.70 11.63
C THR A 91 -22.65 -9.40 11.12
N VAL A 92 -22.49 -9.08 9.83
CA VAL A 92 -23.09 -7.88 9.23
C VAL A 92 -24.61 -7.94 9.28
N ALA A 93 -25.21 -9.06 8.89
CA ALA A 93 -26.67 -9.23 8.91
C ALA A 93 -27.26 -9.13 10.33
N ALA A 94 -26.55 -9.64 11.34
CA ALA A 94 -27.00 -9.58 12.73
C ALA A 94 -26.87 -8.18 13.35
N ARG A 95 -25.83 -7.42 12.98
CA ARG A 95 -25.52 -6.11 13.60
C ARG A 95 -26.10 -4.92 12.84
N LEU A 96 -26.15 -5.00 11.51
CA LEU A 96 -26.63 -3.96 10.60
C LEU A 96 -27.47 -4.58 9.46
N PRO A 97 -28.63 -5.18 9.77
CA PRO A 97 -29.48 -5.86 8.78
C PRO A 97 -29.88 -4.93 7.62
N GLU A 98 -30.11 -3.64 7.89
CA GLU A 98 -30.47 -2.64 6.88
C GLU A 98 -29.34 -2.33 5.89
N LYS A 99 -28.09 -2.66 6.25
CA LYS A 99 -26.90 -2.48 5.40
C LYS A 99 -26.40 -3.79 4.78
N ALA A 100 -27.01 -4.94 5.08
CA ALA A 100 -26.54 -6.23 4.60
C ALA A 100 -26.47 -6.32 3.05
N ALA A 101 -27.41 -5.68 2.34
CA ALA A 101 -27.41 -5.62 0.88
C ALA A 101 -26.28 -4.75 0.28
N HIS A 102 -25.67 -3.88 1.09
CA HIS A 102 -24.58 -2.99 0.72
C HIS A 102 -23.20 -3.59 1.05
N PHE A 103 -23.17 -4.80 1.58
CA PHE A 103 -21.96 -5.53 1.91
C PHE A 103 -21.67 -6.62 0.89
N ARG A 104 -20.41 -6.72 0.48
CA ARG A 104 -19.89 -7.81 -0.36
C ARG A 104 -18.63 -8.39 0.26
N LEU A 105 -18.46 -9.70 0.11
CA LEU A 105 -17.27 -10.41 0.55
C LEU A 105 -16.54 -11.01 -0.66
N VAL A 106 -15.23 -10.80 -0.70
CA VAL A 106 -14.30 -11.48 -1.60
C VAL A 106 -13.39 -12.35 -0.74
N HIS A 107 -13.62 -13.66 -0.76
CA HIS A 107 -12.78 -14.62 -0.08
C HIS A 107 -11.56 -14.95 -0.95
N SER A 108 -10.47 -14.22 -0.73
CA SER A 108 -9.23 -14.34 -1.51
C SER A 108 -8.04 -13.73 -0.76
N ASP A 109 -6.84 -14.20 -1.10
CA ASP A 109 -5.63 -13.45 -0.83
C ASP A 109 -5.68 -12.10 -1.59
N ALA A 110 -5.54 -11.00 -0.86
CA ALA A 110 -5.56 -9.64 -1.42
C ALA A 110 -4.48 -9.42 -2.48
N LEU A 111 -3.34 -10.13 -2.42
CA LEU A 111 -2.28 -10.07 -3.43
C LEU A 111 -2.67 -10.72 -4.76
N ARG A 112 -3.82 -11.41 -4.82
CA ARG A 112 -4.34 -12.05 -6.04
C ARG A 112 -5.54 -11.31 -6.62
N VAL A 113 -6.15 -10.41 -5.86
CA VAL A 113 -7.35 -9.69 -6.25
C VAL A 113 -7.01 -8.64 -7.31
N ARG A 114 -7.63 -8.73 -8.48
CA ARG A 114 -7.47 -7.77 -9.59
C ARG A 114 -8.78 -7.13 -10.04
N GLU A 115 -9.89 -7.65 -9.53
CA GLU A 115 -11.25 -7.21 -9.79
C GLU A 115 -12.05 -7.36 -8.49
N LEU A 116 -13.06 -6.51 -8.33
CA LEU A 116 -13.97 -6.54 -7.18
C LEU A 116 -15.40 -6.51 -7.71
N PRO A 117 -16.34 -7.19 -7.03
CA PRO A 117 -17.74 -7.13 -7.39
C PRO A 117 -18.34 -5.76 -7.08
N GLY A 118 -19.34 -5.36 -7.86
CA GLY A 118 -20.06 -4.10 -7.66
C GLY A 118 -19.35 -2.89 -8.29
N PRO A 119 -19.68 -1.66 -7.83
CA PRO A 119 -19.07 -0.44 -8.34
C PRO A 119 -17.55 -0.40 -8.10
N ALA A 120 -16.83 0.34 -8.94
CA ALA A 120 -15.39 0.53 -8.74
C ALA A 120 -15.12 1.24 -7.40
N PRO A 121 -14.16 0.75 -6.59
CA PRO A 121 -13.91 1.34 -5.28
C PRO A 121 -13.34 2.75 -5.42
N THR A 122 -13.87 3.69 -4.64
CA THR A 122 -13.40 5.07 -4.55
C THR A 122 -12.46 5.27 -3.37
N ALA A 123 -12.54 4.42 -2.35
CA ALA A 123 -11.69 4.47 -1.18
C ALA A 123 -11.20 3.07 -0.75
N LEU A 124 -10.01 3.01 -0.15
CA LEU A 124 -9.47 1.82 0.51
C LEU A 124 -9.24 2.11 1.99
N VAL A 125 -9.82 1.32 2.88
CA VAL A 125 -9.61 1.44 4.32
C VAL A 125 -9.24 0.07 4.88
N ALA A 126 -8.09 -0.06 5.55
CA ALA A 126 -7.64 -1.38 5.97
C ALA A 126 -6.85 -1.37 7.28
N ASN A 127 -7.03 -2.42 8.08
CA ASN A 127 -6.14 -2.77 9.18
C ASN A 127 -5.21 -3.91 8.72
N LEU A 128 -4.06 -3.55 8.15
CA LEU A 128 -3.25 -4.51 7.42
C LEU A 128 -2.35 -5.34 8.33
N PRO A 129 -2.25 -6.67 8.11
CA PRO A 129 -1.31 -7.52 8.83
C PRO A 129 0.13 -7.08 8.57
N TYR A 130 0.94 -7.08 9.63
CA TYR A 130 2.24 -6.41 9.64
C TYR A 130 3.26 -6.97 8.64
N ASN A 131 3.19 -8.27 8.37
CA ASN A 131 4.11 -8.97 7.46
C ASN A 131 3.80 -8.73 5.97
N VAL A 132 2.57 -8.34 5.62
CA VAL A 132 2.14 -8.20 4.22
C VAL A 132 1.57 -6.83 3.88
N ALA A 133 1.53 -5.90 4.83
CA ALA A 133 0.90 -4.59 4.66
C ALA A 133 1.40 -3.80 3.45
N VAL A 134 2.71 -3.66 3.27
CA VAL A 134 3.27 -2.87 2.15
C VAL A 134 2.99 -3.53 0.79
N PRO A 135 3.26 -4.83 0.57
CA PRO A 135 2.88 -5.51 -0.66
C PRO A 135 1.39 -5.38 -1.00
N VAL A 136 0.50 -5.60 -0.02
CA VAL A 136 -0.95 -5.49 -0.22
C VAL A 136 -1.36 -4.08 -0.61
N LEU A 137 -0.87 -3.06 0.13
CA LEU A 137 -1.16 -1.66 -0.19
C LEU A 137 -0.77 -1.31 -1.63
N LEU A 138 0.45 -1.66 -2.04
CA LEU A 138 0.94 -1.34 -3.38
C LEU A 138 0.20 -2.10 -4.47
N HIS A 139 -0.11 -3.37 -4.23
CA HIS A 139 -0.89 -4.20 -5.15
C HIS A 139 -2.29 -3.61 -5.38
N MET A 140 -2.98 -3.21 -4.31
CA MET A 140 -4.31 -2.61 -4.42
C MET A 140 -4.27 -1.26 -5.13
N LEU A 141 -3.27 -0.41 -4.85
CA LEU A 141 -3.11 0.89 -5.53
C LEU A 141 -2.77 0.74 -7.02
N GLU A 142 -2.12 -0.35 -7.41
CA GLU A 142 -1.78 -0.67 -8.80
C GLU A 142 -3.01 -1.14 -9.59
N HIS A 143 -3.80 -2.05 -9.03
CA HIS A 143 -4.91 -2.69 -9.74
C HIS A 143 -6.23 -1.92 -9.63
N PHE A 144 -6.38 -1.02 -8.65
CA PHE A 144 -7.57 -0.20 -8.46
C PHE A 144 -7.26 1.30 -8.63
N PRO A 145 -7.06 1.78 -9.87
CA PRO A 145 -6.75 3.19 -10.12
C PRO A 145 -7.91 4.15 -9.75
N SER A 146 -9.14 3.63 -9.63
CA SER A 146 -10.32 4.37 -9.16
C SER A 146 -10.23 4.79 -7.69
N VAL A 147 -9.38 4.14 -6.89
CA VAL A 147 -9.20 4.50 -5.47
C VAL A 147 -8.52 5.86 -5.38
N GLU A 148 -9.28 6.85 -4.89
CA GLU A 148 -8.83 8.23 -4.69
C GLU A 148 -8.21 8.43 -3.32
N ARG A 149 -8.81 7.80 -2.30
CA ARG A 149 -8.47 7.97 -0.89
C ARG A 149 -8.10 6.62 -0.29
N THR A 150 -7.01 6.58 0.46
CA THR A 150 -6.62 5.38 1.18
C THR A 150 -6.22 5.73 2.59
N LEU A 151 -6.73 4.95 3.55
CA LEU A 151 -6.27 4.99 4.93
C LEU A 151 -5.92 3.58 5.38
N VAL A 152 -4.65 3.36 5.70
CA VAL A 152 -4.19 2.07 6.23
C VAL A 152 -3.68 2.23 7.65
N MET A 153 -4.03 1.26 8.49
CA MET A 153 -3.43 1.05 9.78
C MET A 153 -2.35 -0.03 9.67
N VAL A 154 -1.16 0.31 10.13
CA VAL A 154 0.04 -0.55 10.13
C VAL A 154 0.84 -0.31 11.40
N GLN A 155 1.87 -1.11 11.67
CA GLN A 155 2.81 -0.85 12.77
C GLN A 155 3.42 0.56 12.66
N ALA A 156 3.69 1.21 13.78
CA ALA A 156 4.25 2.56 13.82
C ALA A 156 5.50 2.72 12.93
N GLU A 157 6.46 1.79 13.00
CA GLU A 157 7.68 1.87 12.17
C GLU A 157 7.38 1.79 10.65
N VAL A 158 6.47 0.90 10.26
CA VAL A 158 6.07 0.73 8.85
C VAL A 158 5.40 1.99 8.33
N ALA A 159 4.57 2.60 9.17
CA ALA A 159 3.92 3.86 8.88
C ALA A 159 4.91 5.01 8.71
N ASP A 160 5.86 5.15 9.63
CA ASP A 160 6.91 6.17 9.56
C ASP A 160 7.75 5.99 8.28
N ARG A 161 8.02 4.74 7.91
CA ARG A 161 8.71 4.39 6.67
C ARG A 161 7.88 4.75 5.43
N LEU A 162 6.58 4.46 5.40
CA LEU A 162 5.71 4.81 4.26
C LEU A 162 5.60 6.32 4.06
N ALA A 163 5.45 7.09 5.15
CA ALA A 163 5.29 8.53 5.12
C ALA A 163 6.63 9.30 5.12
N ALA A 164 7.77 8.61 5.09
CA ALA A 164 9.08 9.25 5.16
C ALA A 164 9.31 10.15 3.93
N PRO A 165 9.75 11.41 4.12
CA PRO A 165 10.17 12.27 3.02
C PRO A 165 11.59 11.91 2.54
N PRO A 166 11.94 12.25 1.29
CA PRO A 166 13.30 12.09 0.78
C PRO A 166 14.33 12.77 1.69
N GLY A 167 15.43 12.08 1.98
CA GLY A 167 16.49 12.58 2.87
C GLY A 167 16.32 12.16 4.34
N SER A 168 15.17 11.59 4.73
CA SER A 168 15.01 10.98 6.05
C SER A 168 15.82 9.68 6.19
N ARG A 169 16.28 9.38 7.40
CA ARG A 169 17.00 8.12 7.73
C ARG A 169 16.15 6.87 7.53
N VAL A 170 14.83 6.97 7.67
CA VAL A 170 13.88 5.87 7.47
C VAL A 170 13.35 5.80 6.03
N TYR A 171 13.78 6.71 5.15
CA TYR A 171 13.37 6.72 3.75
C TYR A 171 13.90 5.50 2.99
N GLY A 172 13.02 4.81 2.25
CA GLY A 172 13.41 3.61 1.52
C GLY A 172 12.45 3.24 0.38
N VAL A 173 12.58 2.00 -0.10
CA VAL A 173 11.76 1.48 -1.22
C VAL A 173 10.25 1.63 -0.99
N PRO A 174 9.68 1.32 0.20
CA PRO A 174 8.26 1.52 0.44
C PRO A 174 7.82 2.98 0.31
N SER A 175 8.63 3.93 0.79
CA SER A 175 8.37 5.36 0.73
C SER A 175 8.28 5.83 -0.73
N VAL A 176 9.23 5.42 -1.56
CA VAL A 176 9.30 5.75 -2.99
C VAL A 176 8.08 5.18 -3.73
N LYS A 177 7.77 3.89 -3.52
CA LYS A 177 6.66 3.23 -4.21
C LYS A 177 5.30 3.78 -3.78
N ALA A 178 5.10 4.08 -2.50
CA ALA A 178 3.85 4.68 -2.05
C ALA A 178 3.68 6.10 -2.62
N ALA A 179 4.74 6.91 -2.58
CA ALA A 179 4.76 8.25 -3.16
C ALA A 179 4.56 8.26 -4.69
N TRP A 180 4.92 7.17 -5.37
CA TRP A 180 4.63 6.99 -6.79
C TRP A 180 3.14 7.00 -7.08
N TYR A 181 2.33 6.39 -6.23
CA TYR A 181 0.89 6.26 -6.42
C TYR A 181 0.13 7.49 -5.91
N ALA A 182 0.53 8.05 -4.76
CA ALA A 182 -0.26 9.04 -4.05
C ALA A 182 0.58 9.96 -3.16
N HIS A 183 0.00 11.09 -2.74
CA HIS A 183 0.57 11.89 -1.67
C HIS A 183 0.38 11.17 -0.33
N VAL A 184 1.48 10.77 0.29
CA VAL A 184 1.48 9.97 1.54
C VAL A 184 1.74 10.88 2.74
N LYS A 185 0.90 10.79 3.78
CA LYS A 185 1.10 11.50 5.05
C LYS A 185 0.76 10.62 6.25
N ARG A 186 1.37 10.93 7.39
CA ARG A 186 0.93 10.39 8.67
C ARG A 186 -0.41 11.02 9.05
N ALA A 187 -1.37 10.19 9.45
CA ALA A 187 -2.73 10.61 9.78
C ALA A 187 -3.08 10.42 11.28
N GLY A 188 -2.22 9.74 12.04
CA GLY A 188 -2.37 9.58 13.48
C GLY A 188 -1.76 8.29 14.00
N SER A 189 -1.91 8.06 15.31
CA SER A 189 -1.45 6.86 16.02
C SER A 189 -2.60 6.22 16.77
N ILE A 190 -2.54 4.91 16.91
CA ILE A 190 -3.55 4.09 17.61
C ILE A 190 -2.82 3.22 18.63
N GLY A 191 -3.15 3.41 19.91
CA GLY A 191 -2.53 2.67 21.00
C GLY A 191 -2.91 1.18 20.97
N ARG A 192 -1.98 0.31 21.39
CA ARG A 192 -2.19 -1.15 21.38
C ARG A 192 -3.38 -1.67 22.23
N SER A 193 -3.88 -0.89 23.18
CA SER A 193 -4.94 -1.30 24.11
C SER A 193 -6.31 -1.47 23.46
N VAL A 194 -6.50 -0.92 22.26
CA VAL A 194 -7.76 -1.02 21.49
C VAL A 194 -7.82 -2.27 20.62
N PHE A 195 -6.88 -3.20 20.81
CA PHE A 195 -6.78 -4.43 20.05
C PHE A 195 -6.89 -5.66 20.94
N TRP A 196 -7.44 -6.73 20.37
CA TRP A 196 -7.38 -8.07 20.93
C TRP A 196 -6.94 -9.09 19.87
N PRO A 197 -5.90 -9.90 20.14
CA PRO A 197 -4.91 -9.70 21.20
C PRO A 197 -4.18 -8.35 21.02
N ALA A 198 -3.60 -7.83 22.10
CA ALA A 198 -2.84 -6.58 22.03
C ALA A 198 -1.50 -6.81 21.30
N PRO A 199 -1.14 -6.00 20.29
CA PRO A 199 0.15 -6.09 19.64
C PRO A 199 1.29 -5.59 20.56
N ASN A 200 2.52 -5.99 20.24
CA ASN A 200 3.72 -5.59 20.99
C ASN A 200 4.13 -4.13 20.79
N VAL A 201 3.62 -3.49 19.74
CA VAL A 201 3.94 -2.13 19.33
C VAL A 201 2.65 -1.38 19.02
N ASP A 202 2.71 -0.05 19.09
CA ASP A 202 1.58 0.77 18.68
C ASP A 202 1.42 0.76 17.16
N SER A 203 0.20 1.04 16.74
CA SER A 203 -0.15 1.17 15.34
C SER A 203 -0.16 2.64 14.94
N GLY A 204 -0.21 2.91 13.64
CA GLY A 204 -1.01 4.05 13.28
C GLY A 204 -1.34 4.18 11.82
N LEU A 205 -1.98 5.31 11.54
CA LEU A 205 -2.70 5.60 10.33
C LEU A 205 -1.85 6.33 9.30
N VAL A 206 -1.79 5.80 8.09
CA VAL A 206 -1.17 6.44 6.94
C VAL A 206 -2.27 6.78 5.94
N SER A 207 -2.38 8.05 5.60
CA SER A 207 -3.30 8.55 4.58
C SER A 207 -2.55 8.69 3.26
N LEU A 208 -3.15 8.18 2.19
CA LEU A 208 -2.68 8.35 0.83
C LEU A 208 -3.81 8.96 0.02
N VAL A 209 -3.53 10.07 -0.66
CA VAL A 209 -4.48 10.73 -1.56
C VAL A 209 -3.89 10.71 -2.97
N ARG A 210 -4.56 10.05 -3.90
CA ARG A 210 -4.13 9.98 -5.29
C ARG A 210 -4.27 11.38 -5.91
N ALA A 211 -3.21 11.87 -6.54
CA ALA A 211 -3.28 13.13 -7.27
C ALA A 211 -4.25 12.98 -8.47
N ARG A 212 -5.21 13.91 -8.63
CA ARG A 212 -6.10 13.94 -9.79
C ARG A 212 -5.28 14.05 -11.08
N GLY A 213 -5.61 13.26 -12.10
CA GLY A 213 -4.86 13.16 -13.37
C GLY A 213 -3.87 11.99 -13.45
N ALA A 214 -3.82 11.12 -12.44
CA ALA A 214 -2.96 9.93 -12.40
C ALA A 214 -3.46 8.72 -13.22
N ALA A 215 -4.57 8.87 -13.94
CA ALA A 215 -5.16 7.80 -14.73
C ALA A 215 -4.32 7.47 -15.99
N ASP A 216 -3.33 8.30 -16.31
CA ASP A 216 -2.44 8.04 -17.44
C ASP A 216 -1.19 7.30 -16.97
N HIS A 217 -0.90 6.19 -17.62
CA HIS A 217 0.37 5.44 -17.55
C HIS A 217 1.60 6.28 -18.00
N GLU A 218 1.46 7.60 -18.10
CA GLU A 218 2.48 8.60 -18.42
C GLU A 218 2.96 9.38 -17.20
N ARG A 219 2.87 8.82 -15.98
CA ARG A 219 3.69 9.35 -14.89
C ARG A 219 5.16 9.16 -15.24
N GLU A 220 5.76 10.18 -15.84
CA GLU A 220 7.20 10.34 -15.84
C GLU A 220 7.64 10.44 -14.36
N PRO A 221 8.65 9.67 -13.91
CA PRO A 221 9.11 9.77 -12.53
C PRO A 221 9.35 11.22 -12.15
N PRO A 222 8.90 11.67 -10.97
CA PRO A 222 9.06 13.06 -10.55
C PRO A 222 10.51 13.46 -10.76
N ALA A 223 10.72 14.61 -11.40
CA ALA A 223 12.01 15.05 -11.92
C ALA A 223 13.16 14.81 -10.93
N ARG A 224 13.95 13.75 -11.20
CA ARG A 224 15.43 13.65 -11.17
C ARG A 224 16.26 14.44 -10.14
N SER A 225 15.75 14.88 -8.99
CA SER A 225 16.55 15.74 -8.09
C SER A 225 17.31 14.99 -6.99
N SER A 226 17.01 13.71 -6.72
CA SER A 226 17.81 12.94 -5.76
C SER A 226 18.34 11.61 -6.33
N ARG A 227 19.67 11.44 -6.27
CA ARG A 227 20.35 10.16 -6.58
C ARG A 227 19.80 9.00 -5.73
N SER A 228 19.24 9.31 -4.55
CA SER A 228 18.60 8.34 -3.65
C SER A 228 17.30 7.78 -4.20
N TRP A 229 16.44 8.58 -4.84
CA TRP A 229 15.19 8.12 -5.48
C TRP A 229 15.46 7.11 -6.59
N THR A 230 16.37 7.46 -7.50
CA THR A 230 16.69 6.60 -8.66
C THR A 230 17.31 5.28 -8.22
N ARG A 231 18.18 5.32 -7.19
CA ARG A 231 18.82 4.12 -6.64
C ARG A 231 17.82 3.24 -5.91
N ALA A 232 16.92 3.82 -5.11
CA ALA A 232 15.90 3.09 -4.37
C ALA A 232 14.84 2.47 -5.30
N PHE A 233 14.39 3.19 -6.33
CA PHE A 233 13.42 2.67 -7.31
C PHE A 233 14.01 1.52 -8.15
N ARG A 234 15.28 1.65 -8.60
CA ARG A 234 15.96 0.60 -9.38
C ARG A 234 16.42 -0.61 -8.57
N ALA A 235 16.70 -0.44 -7.28
CA ALA A 235 17.11 -1.54 -6.39
C ALA A 235 15.93 -2.36 -5.85
N ALA A 236 14.69 -1.92 -6.08
CA ALA A 236 13.50 -2.68 -5.73
C ALA A 236 13.33 -3.85 -6.73
N PRO A 237 13.05 -5.09 -6.28
CA PRO A 237 12.68 -6.17 -7.18
C PRO A 237 11.45 -5.74 -7.98
N GLN A 238 11.57 -5.81 -9.31
CA GLN A 238 10.41 -5.74 -10.18
C GLN A 238 9.80 -7.15 -10.19
N GLY A 239 8.59 -7.30 -9.64
CA GLY A 239 7.74 -8.45 -9.95
C GLY A 239 7.50 -8.51 -11.47
N PRO A 240 7.12 -9.68 -12.02
CA PRO A 240 7.54 -10.09 -13.36
C PRO A 240 7.16 -9.04 -14.40
N ALA A 241 8.21 -8.47 -14.98
CA ALA A 241 8.14 -7.51 -16.05
C ALA A 241 7.32 -8.08 -17.20
N GLY A 242 6.30 -7.34 -17.65
CA GLY A 242 5.89 -7.40 -19.05
C GLY A 242 7.10 -7.09 -19.94
N PRO A 243 7.19 -7.68 -21.14
CA PRO A 243 8.41 -7.58 -21.95
C PRO A 243 8.71 -6.12 -22.32
N PRO A 244 9.99 -5.73 -22.41
CA PRO A 244 10.37 -4.35 -22.71
C PRO A 244 9.84 -3.93 -24.10
N PRO A 245 9.44 -2.66 -24.29
CA PRO A 245 9.07 -2.17 -25.60
C PRO A 245 10.27 -2.25 -26.54
N ARG A 246 10.07 -2.87 -27.71
CA ARG A 246 11.08 -2.97 -28.76
C ARG A 246 11.52 -1.54 -29.17
N PRO A 247 12.82 -1.24 -29.27
CA PRO A 247 13.26 0.07 -29.73
C PRO A 247 12.81 0.29 -31.17
N GLY A 248 12.18 1.44 -31.39
CA GLY A 248 11.57 1.85 -32.65
C GLY A 248 12.48 1.67 -33.87
N GLY A 249 11.84 1.30 -34.97
CA GLY A 249 12.45 1.19 -36.29
C GLY A 249 13.12 2.49 -36.70
N ARG A 250 14.45 2.48 -36.73
CA ARG A 250 15.23 3.54 -37.38
C ARG A 250 15.08 3.42 -38.89
N VAL A 251 14.59 4.50 -39.46
CA VAL A 251 14.69 4.91 -40.87
C VAL A 251 16.07 4.52 -41.44
N ARG A 252 16.07 3.63 -42.43
CA ARG A 252 17.27 3.29 -43.22
C ARG A 252 17.63 4.48 -44.12
N ARG A 253 18.66 5.24 -43.75
CA ARG A 253 19.43 6.02 -44.74
C ARG A 253 20.41 5.09 -45.44
N ARG A 254 20.21 4.88 -46.75
CA ARG A 254 21.18 4.26 -47.66
C ARG A 254 22.44 5.13 -47.73
N ARG A 255 23.63 4.54 -47.64
CA ARG A 255 24.88 5.10 -48.16
C ARG A 255 25.51 4.15 -49.18
N PRO A 256 26.15 4.66 -50.24
CA PRO A 256 26.70 3.85 -51.33
C PRO A 256 28.09 3.26 -50.97
N ARG A 257 28.48 2.24 -51.75
CA ARG A 257 29.59 1.31 -51.57
C ARG A 257 30.96 1.81 -52.09
N ARG A 258 32.00 1.04 -51.69
CA ARG A 258 33.36 0.81 -52.26
C ARG A 258 34.46 1.74 -51.68
N ARG A 259 35.69 1.30 -51.35
CA ARG A 259 36.58 0.22 -51.89
C ARG A 259 37.65 -0.21 -50.84
N CYS A 260 38.24 -1.40 -51.07
CA CYS A 260 39.44 -2.08 -50.49
C CYS A 260 40.71 -1.19 -50.39
N ALA A 261 41.83 -1.46 -49.69
CA ALA A 261 42.37 -2.40 -48.68
C ALA A 261 43.79 -1.83 -48.26
N PRO A 262 44.80 -2.57 -47.75
CA PRO A 262 45.18 -2.67 -46.32
C PRO A 262 46.65 -2.29 -46.00
N ALA A 263 46.97 -2.18 -44.69
CA ALA A 263 48.29 -2.38 -44.02
C ALA A 263 48.22 -1.56 -42.70
N GLY A 264 48.73 -1.95 -41.54
CA GLY A 264 49.69 -2.95 -41.11
C GLY A 264 50.30 -2.41 -39.80
N VAL A 265 50.85 -3.31 -38.98
CA VAL A 265 51.72 -3.03 -37.81
C VAL A 265 51.05 -2.78 -36.44
N SER A 266 51.41 -3.68 -35.52
CA SER A 266 51.33 -3.63 -34.04
C SER A 266 52.80 -3.53 -33.54
N PRO A 267 53.18 -3.49 -32.24
CA PRO A 267 52.50 -3.23 -30.94
C PRO A 267 53.34 -2.28 -30.02
N ALA A 268 53.10 -2.31 -28.69
CA ALA A 268 54.00 -1.92 -27.56
C ALA A 268 53.88 -0.47 -27.06
N ARG A 269 54.13 -0.11 -25.79
CA ARG A 269 54.31 -0.75 -24.47
C ARG A 269 54.26 0.37 -23.42
N ARG A 270 53.83 0.03 -22.20
CA ARG A 270 54.26 0.48 -20.86
C ARG A 270 54.60 1.96 -20.55
N ALA A 271 53.94 2.38 -19.46
CA ALA A 271 54.53 2.89 -18.20
C ALA A 271 54.82 4.39 -18.02
N ALA A 272 54.15 4.89 -16.97
CA ALA A 272 54.72 5.55 -15.80
C ALA A 272 55.07 7.05 -15.83
N SER A 273 54.80 7.62 -14.66
CA SER A 273 55.50 8.70 -13.94
C SER A 273 54.99 10.14 -14.08
N ARG A 274 54.34 10.54 -12.99
CA ARG A 274 54.52 11.78 -12.20
C ARG A 274 55.46 12.86 -12.78
N PHE A 275 54.94 14.08 -12.87
CA PHE A 275 55.67 15.34 -12.64
C PHE A 275 54.68 16.35 -12.01
N THR A 276 54.72 16.53 -10.70
CA THR A 276 55.20 17.72 -9.95
C THR A 276 54.60 19.08 -10.35
N ARG A 277 54.03 19.77 -9.35
CA ARG A 277 54.60 20.94 -8.64
C ARG A 277 53.61 22.11 -8.45
N ARG A 278 53.69 22.64 -7.23
CA ARG A 278 53.31 23.99 -6.74
C ARG A 278 51.80 24.23 -6.62
N GLY A 279 51.27 24.74 -5.51
CA GLY A 279 51.84 25.44 -4.37
C GLY A 279 50.82 26.49 -3.93
N VAL A 280 50.95 26.95 -2.69
CA VAL A 280 50.20 28.05 -2.03
C VAL A 280 48.98 27.62 -1.18
N ARG A 281 49.24 27.55 0.12
CA ARG A 281 48.36 27.85 1.27
C ARG A 281 48.72 29.28 1.78
N PRO A 282 48.14 29.83 2.88
CA PRO A 282 46.73 30.07 3.23
C PRO A 282 46.51 31.47 3.88
N HIS A 283 45.32 31.69 4.44
CA HIS A 283 44.81 32.71 5.41
C HIS A 283 43.67 33.55 4.80
N ARG A 284 42.51 33.72 5.44
CA ARG A 284 42.11 33.71 6.86
C ARG A 284 40.86 32.85 7.10
#